data_AF-A0A7V9BK74-F1
#
_entry.id   AF-A0A7V9BK74-F1
#
_cell.length_a   1.000
_cell.length_b   1.000
_cell.length_c   1.000
_cell.angle_alpha   90.00
_cell.angle_beta   90.00
_cell.angle_gamma   90.00
#
_symmetry.space_group_name_H-M   'P 1'
#
loop_
_entity.id
_entity.type
_entity.pdbx_description
1 polymer ?
#
loop_
_entity_poly.entity_id
_entity_poly.type
_entity_poly.pdbx_seq_one_letter_code
_entity_poly.pdbx_strand_id
1 'polypeptide(L)' 'MFFAFQEPVMIRVVVEQPVESTGVADVLLGAFGLTGALIVGALALGLLFGAVLIGVKKMRERYNLEPVPDSEALKIT' A
#
# COMPACT_ATOMS: atom_id res chain seq x y z
N MET A 1 3.86 34.55 -64.97
CA MET A 1 3.03 33.33 -64.89
C MET A 1 3.74 32.36 -63.96
N PHE A 2 3.40 32.37 -62.68
CA PHE A 2 3.98 31.47 -61.68
C PHE A 2 2.83 30.59 -61.17
N PHE A 3 2.80 29.33 -61.60
CA PHE A 3 1.90 28.33 -61.06
C PHE A 3 2.60 27.67 -59.87
N ALA A 4 2.20 28.07 -58.66
CA ALA A 4 2.60 27.39 -57.45
C ALA A 4 1.79 26.09 -57.35
N PHE A 5 2.44 24.95 -57.50
CA PHE A 5 1.85 23.66 -57.18
C PHE A 5 1.66 23.59 -55.66
N GLN A 6 0.41 23.67 -55.21
CA GLN A 6 0.07 23.38 -53.82
C GLN A 6 -0.07 21.88 -53.66
N GLU A 7 0.92 21.25 -53.04
CA GLU A 7 0.82 19.84 -52.69
C GLU A 7 -0.25 19.65 -51.60
N PRO A 8 -1.20 18.72 -51.77
CA PRO A 8 -2.26 18.51 -50.80
C PRO A 8 -1.68 17.94 -49.50
N VAL A 9 -1.80 18.70 -48.41
CA VAL A 9 -1.40 18.28 -47.07
C VAL A 9 -2.38 17.19 -46.59
N MET A 10 -1.93 15.94 -46.61
CA MET A 10 -2.68 14.80 -46.09
C MET A 10 -2.70 14.86 -44.56
N ILE A 11 -3.80 15.35 -43.99
CA ILE A 11 -4.03 15.27 -42.55
C ILE A 11 -4.49 13.85 -42.23
N ARG A 12 -3.55 12.99 -41.82
CA ARG A 12 -3.91 11.73 -41.15
C ARG A 12 -4.47 12.11 -39.79
N VAL A 13 -5.80 12.08 -39.66
CA VAL A 13 -6.43 11.91 -38.36
C VAL A 13 -5.93 10.55 -37.89
N VAL A 14 -4.93 10.56 -37.01
CA VAL A 14 -4.59 9.38 -36.21
C VAL A 14 -5.87 9.12 -35.45
N VAL A 15 -6.65 8.15 -35.90
CA VAL A 15 -7.82 7.67 -35.18
C VAL A 15 -7.27 7.34 -33.80
N GLU A 16 -7.57 8.19 -32.82
CA GLU A 16 -7.19 7.94 -31.43
C GLU A 16 -7.67 6.54 -31.15
N GLN A 17 -6.71 5.63 -30.96
CA GLN A 17 -7.00 4.24 -30.70
C GLN A 17 -8.02 4.23 -29.57
N PRO A 18 -9.10 3.41 -29.65
CA PRO A 18 -10.13 3.41 -28.63
C PRO A 18 -9.41 3.25 -27.29
N VAL A 19 -9.39 4.33 -26.49
CA VAL A 19 -8.83 4.30 -25.14
C VAL A 19 -9.48 3.09 -24.49
N GLU A 20 -8.68 2.15 -23.99
CA GLU A 20 -9.24 0.98 -23.32
C GLU A 20 -10.24 1.50 -22.30
N SER A 21 -11.51 1.28 -22.59
CA SER A 21 -12.58 1.87 -21.82
C SER A 21 -12.63 1.09 -20.53
N THR A 22 -11.86 1.55 -19.54
CA THR A 22 -11.84 1.00 -18.20
C THR A 22 -13.27 1.04 -17.68
N GLY A 23 -13.92 -0.13 -17.69
CA GLY A 23 -15.31 -0.24 -17.33
C GLY A 23 -15.48 -0.01 -15.82
N VAL A 24 -16.68 0.37 -15.41
CA VAL A 24 -17.04 0.48 -13.99
C VAL A 24 -16.74 -0.82 -13.24
N ALA A 25 -16.95 -1.96 -13.89
CA ALA A 25 -16.64 -3.28 -13.32
C ALA A 25 -15.15 -3.43 -12.97
N ASP A 26 -14.26 -2.93 -13.83
CA ASP A 26 -12.80 -3.06 -13.68
C ASP A 26 -12.30 -2.19 -12.51
N VAL A 27 -12.85 -0.98 -12.40
CA VAL A 27 -12.59 -0.07 -11.26
C VAL A 27 -13.09 -0.68 -9.95
N LEU A 28 -14.30 -1.23 -9.92
CA LEU A 28 -14.86 -1.85 -8.72
C LEU A 28 -14.06 -3.08 -8.30
N LEU A 29 -13.68 -3.93 -9.26
CA LEU A 29 -12.89 -5.12 -8.99
C LEU A 29 -11.51 -4.75 -8.45
N GLY A 30 -10.87 -3.73 -9.04
CA GLY A 30 -9.61 -3.17 -8.54
C GLY A 30 -9.74 -2.59 -7.13
N ALA A 31 -10.81 -1.84 -6.85
CA ALA A 31 -11.04 -1.25 -5.52
C ALA A 31 -11.27 -2.30 -4.43
N PHE A 32 -12.09 -3.32 -4.70
CA PHE A 32 -12.31 -4.42 -3.76
C PHE A 32 -11.04 -5.26 -3.57
N GLY A 33 -10.30 -5.53 -4.65
CA GLY A 33 -9.03 -6.25 -4.59
C GLY A 33 -8.00 -5.52 -3.73
N LEU A 34 -7.82 -4.22 -3.96
CA LEU A 34 -6.91 -3.39 -3.16
C LEU A 34 -7.34 -3.32 -1.70
N THR A 35 -8.63 -3.11 -1.44
CA THR A 35 -9.17 -3.02 -0.07
C THR A 35 -8.95 -4.35 0.67
N GLY A 36 -9.25 -5.47 0.03
CA GLY A 36 -9.02 -6.81 0.59
C GLY A 36 -7.53 -7.05 0.88
N ALA A 37 -6.65 -6.69 -0.06
CA ALA A 37 -5.21 -6.81 0.12
C ALA A 37 -4.70 -5.98 1.31
N LEU A 38 -5.21 -4.76 1.49
CA LEU A 38 -4.87 -3.91 2.63
C LEU A 38 -5.33 -4.50 3.96
N ILE A 39 -6.54 -5.06 4.02
CA ILE A 39 -7.06 -5.71 5.23
C ILE A 39 -6.19 -6.92 5.59
N VAL A 40 -5.90 -7.78 4.62
CA VAL A 40 -5.05 -8.96 4.83
C VAL A 40 -3.65 -8.54 5.27
N GLY A 41 -3.07 -7.52 4.63
CA GLY A 41 -1.77 -6.96 5.00
C GLY A 41 -1.75 -6.42 6.43
N ALA A 42 -2.76 -5.66 6.82
CA ALA A 42 -2.89 -5.11 8.17
C ALA A 42 -3.00 -6.23 9.22
N LEU A 43 -3.79 -7.27 8.96
CA LEU A 43 -3.89 -8.43 9.85
C LEU A 43 -2.56 -9.17 9.97
N ALA A 44 -1.87 -9.41 8.86
CA ALA A 44 -0.57 -10.08 8.85
C ALA A 44 0.47 -9.29 9.68
N LEU A 45 0.55 -7.98 9.47
CA LEU A 45 1.47 -7.10 10.22
C LEU A 45 1.10 -7.01 11.70
N GLY A 46 -0.18 -6.88 12.02
CA GLY A 46 -0.66 -6.86 13.41
C GLY A 46 -0.36 -8.15 14.16
N LEU A 47 -0.56 -9.31 13.51
CA LEU A 47 -0.22 -10.61 14.06
C LEU A 47 1.29 -10.76 14.25
N LEU A 48 2.09 -10.36 13.26
CA LEU A 48 3.55 -10.40 13.37
C LEU A 48 4.02 -9.54 14.54
N PHE A 49 3.54 -8.30 14.64
CA PHE A 49 3.92 -7.39 15.72
C PHE A 49 3.48 -7.90 17.09
N GLY A 50 2.24 -8.39 17.20
CA GLY A 50 1.74 -9.01 18.43
C GLY A 50 2.56 -10.23 18.83
N ALA A 51 2.91 -11.09 17.88
CA ALA A 51 3.75 -12.27 18.12
C ALA A 51 5.15 -11.89 18.60
N VAL A 52 5.75 -10.83 18.04
CA VAL A 52 7.05 -10.31 18.50
C VAL A 52 6.95 -9.81 19.93
N LEU A 53 5.95 -8.98 20.27
CA LEU A 53 5.80 -8.46 21.63
C LEU A 53 5.58 -9.57 22.66
N ILE A 54 4.71 -10.54 22.34
CA ILE A 54 4.46 -11.70 23.19
C ILE A 54 5.74 -12.53 23.33
N GLY A 55 6.47 -12.73 22.23
CA GLY A 55 7.75 -13.43 22.21
C GLY A 55 8.79 -12.76 23.12
N VAL A 56 8.94 -11.44 23.02
CA VAL A 56 9.86 -10.66 23.85
C VAL A 56 9.46 -10.74 25.33
N LYS A 57 8.18 -10.57 25.67
CA LYS A 57 7.70 -10.71 27.05
C LYS A 57 8.04 -12.09 27.60
N LYS A 58 7.69 -13.14 26.86
CA LYS A 58 7.94 -14.53 27.24
C LYS A 58 9.44 -14.85 27.35
N MET A 59 10.27 -14.23 26.53
CA MET A 59 11.73 -14.36 26.61
C MET A 59 12.25 -13.71 27.90
N ARG A 60 11.80 -12.49 28.23
CA ARG A 60 12.22 -11.78 29.44
C ARG A 60 11.84 -12.52 30.73
N GLU A 61 10.64 -13.09 30.77
CA GLU A 61 10.20 -13.97 31.87
C GLU A 61 11.13 -15.17 32.04
N ARG A 62 11.51 -15.85 30.94
CA ARG A 62 12.43 -17.00 31.01
C ARG A 62 13.81 -16.66 31.54
N TYR A 63 14.28 -15.43 31.32
CA TYR A 63 15.61 -14.99 31.75
C TYR A 63 15.59 -14.13 33.02
N ASN A 64 14.44 -14.01 33.71
CA ASN A 64 14.26 -13.15 34.89
C ASN A 64 14.77 -11.70 34.67
N LEU A 65 14.60 -11.17 33.45
CA LEU A 65 15.02 -9.81 33.07
C LEU A 65 13.90 -8.79 33.35
N GLU A 66 13.10 -9.05 34.39
CA GLU A 66 12.05 -8.11 34.79
C GLU A 66 12.71 -6.85 35.37
N PRO A 67 12.35 -5.66 34.87
CA PRO A 67 12.86 -4.41 35.39
C PRO A 67 12.21 -4.19 36.76
N VAL A 68 12.99 -3.69 37.72
CA VAL A 68 12.50 -3.33 39.05
C VAL A 68 11.28 -2.41 38.89
N PRO A 69 10.13 -2.72 39.51
CA PRO A 69 8.93 -1.89 39.39
C PRO A 69 9.21 -0.45 39.83
N ASP A 70 8.82 0.53 39.02
CA ASP A 70 9.07 1.96 39.31
C ASP A 70 8.48 2.42 40.66
N SER A 71 7.44 1.71 41.14
CA SER A 71 6.84 1.91 42.47
C SER A 71 7.78 1.56 43.63
N GLU A 72 8.78 0.70 43.41
CA GLU A 72 9.84 0.41 44.38
C GLU A 72 11.03 1.36 44.23
N ALA A 73 11.27 1.87 43.01
CA ALA A 73 12.30 2.88 42.76
C ALA A 73 11.96 4.26 43.34
N LEU A 74 10.67 4.59 43.50
CA LEU A 74 10.21 5.88 44.02
C LEU A 74 10.09 5.96 45.56
N LYS A 75 10.35 4.86 46.30
CA LYS A 75 10.21 4.82 47.78
C LYS A 75 11.35 5.48 48.55
N ILE A 76 12.29 6.13 47.86
CA ILE A 76 13.45 6.82 48.44
C ILE A 76 13.26 8.33 48.34
N THR A 77 12.38 8.89 49.18
CA THR A 77 12.39 10.29 49.66
C THR A 77 11.63 10.38 50.96
#